data_AF-A0A521X582-F1
#
_entry.id   AF-A0A521X582-F1
#
_cell.length_a   1.000
_cell.length_b   1.000
_cell.length_c   1.000
_cell.angle_alpha   90.00
_cell.angle_beta   90.00
_cell.angle_gamma   90.00
#
_symmetry.space_group_name_H-M   'P 1'
#
loop_
_entity.id
_entity.type
_entity.pdbx_description
1 polymer ?
#
loop_
_entity_poly.entity_id
_entity_poly.type
_entity_poly.pdbx_seq_one_letter_code
_entity_poly.pdbx_strand_id
1 'polypeptide(L)' 'MANHSSQASLSISIKNLDRMIRRAVREELSELVQKQGEMFSLEPGTPLYDDMKAIARQKKQGKIRMYSREEAYV' A
#
# COMPACT_ATOMS: atom_id res chain seq x y z
N MET A 1 -4.85 14.21 41.95
CA MET A 1 -5.74 13.52 41.00
C MET A 1 -5.04 13.53 39.66
N ALA A 2 -4.54 12.37 39.19
CA ALA A 2 -3.73 12.29 37.98
C ALA A 2 -4.62 11.95 36.77
N ASN A 3 -4.61 12.82 35.75
CA ASN A 3 -5.32 12.63 34.50
C ASN A 3 -4.79 11.40 33.75
N HIS A 4 -5.61 10.37 33.61
CA HIS A 4 -5.38 9.31 32.64
C HIS A 4 -5.75 9.86 31.26
N SER A 5 -4.75 10.27 30.49
CA SER A 5 -4.90 10.45 29.04
C SER A 5 -5.18 9.08 28.42
N SER A 6 -6.46 8.79 28.16
CA SER A 6 -6.89 7.59 27.44
C SER A 6 -6.23 7.55 26.07
N GLN A 7 -5.23 6.69 25.93
CA GLN A 7 -4.58 6.42 24.66
C GLN A 7 -5.54 5.58 23.82
N ALA A 8 -6.19 6.19 22.84
CA ALA A 8 -7.11 5.50 21.96
C ALA A 8 -6.34 4.49 21.10
N SER A 9 -6.42 3.20 21.44
CA SER A 9 -5.89 2.12 20.60
C SER A 9 -6.90 1.82 19.48
N LEU A 10 -6.57 2.21 18.26
CA LEU A 10 -7.38 1.87 17.08
C LEU A 10 -7.05 0.42 16.67
N SER A 11 -7.93 -0.52 17.03
CA SER A 11 -7.82 -1.90 16.57
C SER A 11 -8.46 -2.04 15.20
N ILE A 12 -7.62 -2.25 14.18
CA ILE A 12 -8.08 -2.47 12.80
C ILE A 12 -7.92 -3.96 12.48
N SER A 13 -8.99 -4.60 12.03
CA SER A 13 -8.90 -5.98 11.55
C SER A 13 -8.10 -6.05 10.26
N ILE A 14 -7.37 -7.16 10.05
CA ILE A 14 -6.60 -7.38 8.81
C ILE A 14 -7.49 -7.24 7.57
N LYS A 15 -8.75 -7.70 7.64
CA LYS A 15 -9.73 -7.57 6.55
C LYS A 15 -10.08 -6.12 6.24
N ASN A 16 -10.21 -5.27 7.26
CA ASN A 16 -10.50 -3.85 7.06
C ASN A 16 -9.28 -3.13 6.50
N LEU A 17 -8.09 -3.47 6.99
CA LEU A 17 -6.84 -2.91 6.47
C LEU A 17 -6.62 -3.27 4.99
N ASP A 18 -6.82 -4.54 4.62
CA ASP A 18 -6.73 -4.99 3.22
C ASP A 18 -7.73 -4.24 2.33
N ARG A 19 -8.97 -4.04 2.79
CA ARG A 19 -9.97 -3.26 2.06
C ARG A 19 -9.54 -1.80 1.87
N MET A 20 -9.00 -1.17 2.91
CA MET A 20 -8.52 0.21 2.86
C MET A 20 -7.35 0.36 1.89
N ILE A 21 -6.37 -0.54 1.96
CA ILE A 21 -5.21 -0.55 1.07
C ILE A 21 -5.67 -0.73 -0.38
N ARG A 22 -6.52 -1.73 -0.67
CA ARG A 22 -7.04 -1.97 -2.03
C ARG A 22 -7.81 -0.77 -2.58
N ARG A 23 -8.56 -0.07 -1.73
CA ARG A 23 -9.30 1.13 -2.12
C ARG A 23 -8.33 2.25 -2.53
N ALA A 24 -7.38 2.58 -1.65
CA ALA A 24 -6.39 3.62 -1.92
C ALA A 24 -5.60 3.32 -3.20
N VAL A 25 -5.12 2.07 -3.36
CA VAL A 25 -4.42 1.65 -4.57
C VAL A 25 -5.31 1.79 -5.80
N ARG A 26 -6.57 1.34 -5.77
CA ARG A 26 -7.47 1.50 -6.93
C ARG A 26 -7.74 2.95 -7.30
N GLU A 27 -7.90 3.83 -6.32
CA GLU A 27 -8.14 5.25 -6.54
C GLU A 27 -6.95 5.86 -7.30
N GLU A 28 -5.73 5.64 -6.80
CA GLU A 28 -4.48 6.10 -7.46
C GLU A 28 -4.32 5.51 -8.87
N LEU A 29 -4.55 4.20 -9.03
CA LEU A 29 -4.47 3.54 -10.33
C LEU A 29 -5.50 4.11 -11.31
N SER A 30 -6.72 4.40 -10.84
CA SER A 30 -7.79 4.93 -11.69
C SER A 30 -7.46 6.34 -12.17
N GLU A 31 -6.88 7.17 -11.31
CA GLU A 31 -6.42 8.50 -11.70
C GLU A 31 -5.29 8.44 -12.74
N LEU A 32 -4.36 7.50 -12.60
CA LEU A 32 -3.27 7.31 -13.58
C LEU A 32 -3.80 6.84 -14.94
N VAL A 33 -4.73 5.87 -14.94
CA VAL A 33 -5.37 5.38 -16.17
C VAL A 33 -6.18 6.47 -16.87
N GLN A 34 -6.87 7.33 -16.11
CA GLN A 34 -7.61 8.46 -16.70
C GLN A 34 -6.68 9.52 -17.33
N LYS A 35 -5.45 9.69 -16.81
CA LYS A 35 -4.50 10.69 -17.28
C LYS A 35 -3.66 10.22 -18.48
N GLN A 36 -3.41 8.92 -18.62
CA GLN A 36 -2.52 8.36 -19.65
C GLN A 36 -3.17 7.13 -20.29
N GLY A 37 -3.95 7.39 -21.35
CA GLY A 37 -4.93 6.45 -21.91
C GLY A 37 -4.47 5.04 -22.29
N GLU A 38 -3.16 4.73 -22.41
CA GLU A 38 -2.73 3.37 -22.78
C GLU A 38 -1.42 2.88 -22.13
N MET A 39 -0.74 3.70 -21.31
CA MET A 39 0.51 3.29 -20.67
C MET A 39 0.49 3.67 -19.20
N PHE A 40 0.36 2.66 -18.34
CA PHE A 40 0.44 2.82 -16.90
C PHE A 40 1.90 3.15 -16.51
N SER A 41 2.24 4.45 -16.49
CA SER A 41 3.51 4.95 -15.98
C SER A 41 3.33 5.43 -14.54
N LEU A 42 4.04 4.81 -13.59
CA LEU A 42 4.17 5.36 -12.25
C LEU A 42 5.16 6.52 -12.34
N GLU A 43 4.63 7.75 -12.37
CA GLU A 43 5.46 8.94 -12.46
C GLU A 43 6.29 9.15 -11.17
N PRO A 44 7.57 9.56 -11.30
CA PRO A 44 8.37 9.98 -10.17
C PRO A 44 7.70 11.10 -9.36
N GLY A 45 7.70 10.97 -8.03
CA GLY A 45 7.08 11.95 -7.13
C GLY A 45 5.65 11.61 -6.71
N THR A 46 5.04 10.56 -7.27
CA THR A 46 3.80 10.00 -6.71
C THR A 46 4.10 9.15 -5.47
N PRO A 47 3.23 9.16 -4.44
CA PRO A 47 3.44 8.34 -3.24
C PRO A 47 3.62 6.85 -3.56
N LEU A 48 2.83 6.33 -4.50
CA LEU A 48 2.91 4.93 -4.92
C LEU A 48 4.24 4.60 -5.60
N TYR A 49 4.83 5.52 -6.36
CA TYR A 49 6.16 5.32 -6.95
C TYR A 49 7.24 5.20 -5.87
N ASP A 50 7.18 6.02 -4.83
CA ASP A 50 8.13 5.97 -3.72
C ASP A 50 7.99 4.68 -2.90
N ASP A 51 6.74 4.24 -2.67
CA ASP A 51 6.45 2.96 -2.03
C ASP A 51 6.98 1.79 -2.84
N MET A 52 6.78 1.78 -4.17
CA MET A 52 7.31 0.75 -5.06
C MET A 52 8.85 0.71 -5.06
N LYS A 53 9.52 1.86 -5.05
CA LYS A 53 10.98 1.92 -4.88
C LYS A 53 11.43 1.35 -3.55
N ALA A 54 10.75 1.70 -2.46
CA ALA A 54 11.08 1.20 -1.12
C ALA A 54 10.93 -0.33 -1.04
N ILE A 55 9.83 -0.86 -1.58
CA ILE A 55 9.55 -2.29 -1.67
C ILE A 55 10.61 -3.02 -2.52
N ALA A 56 10.96 -2.48 -3.69
CA ALA A 56 12.00 -3.05 -4.55
C ALA A 56 13.37 -3.10 -3.84
N ARG A 57 13.73 -2.03 -3.11
CA ARG A 57 14.96 -1.96 -2.31
C ARG A 57 14.97 -3.01 -1.20
N GLN A 58 13.87 -3.16 -0.48
CA GLN A 58 13.76 -4.14 0.61
C GLN A 58 13.83 -5.57 0.10
N LYS A 59 13.23 -5.86 -1.07
CA LYS A 59 13.34 -7.17 -1.74
C LYS A 59 14.80 -7.49 -2.07
N LYS A 60 15.53 -6.55 -2.66
CA LYS A 60 16.96 -6.72 -3.00
C LYS A 60 17.83 -6.99 -1.76
N GLN A 61 17.44 -6.46 -0.60
CA GLN A 61 18.11 -6.68 0.69
C GLN A 61 17.67 -7.97 1.39
N GLY A 62 16.76 -8.76 0.81
CA GLY A 62 16.21 -9.97 1.43
C GLY A 62 15.33 -9.71 2.66
N LYS A 63 14.90 -8.46 2.88
CA LYS A 63 14.12 -8.07 4.07
C LYS A 63 12.64 -8.40 3.97
N ILE A 64 12.15 -8.58 2.74
CA ILE A 64 10.75 -8.92 2.47
C ILE A 64 10.69 -10.05 1.45
N ARG A 65 9.75 -10.97 1.63
CA ARG A 65 9.40 -12.01 0.66
C ARG A 65 8.19 -11.55 -0.13
N MET A 66 8.30 -11.54 -1.46
CA MET A 66 7.17 -11.29 -2.33
C MET A 66 6.52 -12.63 -2.68
N TYR A 67 5.19 -12.66 -2.62
CA TYR A 67 4.40 -13.80 -3.05
C TYR A 67 3.72 -13.44 -4.36
N SER A 68 3.68 -14.38 -5.29
CA SER A 68 2.84 -14.29 -6.47
C SER A 68 1.36 -14.31 -6.06
N ARG A 69 0.48 -13.95 -6.99
CA ARG A 69 -0.96 -14.02 -6.76
C ARG A 69 -1.38 -15.45 -6.43
N GLU A 70 -0.84 -16.41 -7.15
CA GLU A 70 -1.11 -17.84 -6.98
C GLU A 70 -0.66 -18.32 -5.59
N GLU A 71 0.50 -17.83 -5.10
CA GLU A 71 1.00 -18.13 -3.76
C GLU A 71 0.17 -17.49 -2.64
N ALA A 72 -0.46 -16.33 -2.89
CA ALA A 72 -1.20 -15.58 -1.87
C ALA A 72 -2.65 -16.04 -1.70
N TYR A 73 -3.21 -16.81 -2.64
CA TYR A 73 -4.61 -17.28 -2.64
C TYR A 73 -4.76 -18.78 -2.32
N VAL A 74 -3.74 -19.40 -1.71
CA VAL A 74 -3.82 -20.76 -1.14
C VAL A 74 -4.42 -20.75 0.26
#